data_AF-A0A954HQM4-F1
#
_entry.id   AF-A0A954HQM4-F1
#
_cell.length_a   1.000
_cell.length_b   1.000
_cell.length_c   1.000
_cell.angle_alpha   90.00
_cell.angle_beta   90.00
_cell.angle_gamma   90.00
#
_symmetry.space_group_name_H-M   'P 1'
#
loop_
_entity.id
_entity.type
_entity.pdbx_description
1 polymer ?
#
loop_
_entity_poly.entity_id
_entity_poly.type
_entity_poly.pdbx_seq_one_letter_code
_entity_poly.pdbx_strand_id
1 'polypeptide(L)'
;EAPSRHPVTRIHITAEPSATGAAGLPGTGISPRVRGTLMHAWLETVEWLPDAAEAAEAGVGLPDEERCLNIAAALFVPPAAAEQLLSDFRHLLNRPGTHSALSRDQQWRLPAFQGLANVGSDAGLVVEAERPFVRKRNGAVVQGTIDRLVLLVDRGQPIAADIVDFKTDRFFGDRQRWIQEKVAVYGPQLQEYREAVSHCFRIPEQRISTRLLLLEADEVVETCAVH
;
A
#
# COMPACT_ATOMS: atom_id res chain seq x y z
N GLU A 1 27.67 22.50 32.85
CA GLU A 1 28.31 21.60 31.87
C GLU A 1 27.23 20.91 31.05
N ALA A 2 27.27 21.10 29.74
CA ALA A 2 26.48 20.30 28.79
C ALA A 2 27.38 19.22 28.21
N PRO A 3 26.84 18.05 27.86
CA PRO A 3 27.41 17.29 26.76
C PRO A 3 26.41 17.13 25.62
N SER A 4 26.89 17.59 24.46
CA SER A 4 26.79 16.94 23.15
C SER A 4 25.40 16.60 22.60
N ARG A 5 24.85 17.55 21.84
CA ARG A 5 23.87 17.27 20.79
C ARG A 5 24.58 16.54 19.64
N HIS A 6 24.48 15.21 19.60
CA HIS A 6 24.76 14.51 18.35
C HIS A 6 23.68 14.91 17.33
N PRO A 7 24.05 15.35 16.11
CA PRO A 7 23.08 15.58 15.05
C PRO A 7 22.49 14.23 14.64
N VAL A 8 21.26 13.94 15.09
CA VAL A 8 20.49 12.82 14.55
C VAL A 8 20.23 13.14 13.09
N THR A 9 20.98 12.49 12.21
CA THR A 9 20.75 12.54 10.78
C THR A 9 19.38 11.90 10.55
N ARG A 10 18.36 12.74 10.32
CA ARG A 10 17.02 12.30 9.93
C ARG A 10 17.08 11.94 8.45
N ILE A 11 17.06 10.66 8.15
CA ILE A 11 16.85 10.18 6.78
C ILE A 11 15.36 9.91 6.68
N HIS A 12 14.64 10.80 6.00
CA HIS A 12 13.28 10.53 5.57
C HIS A 12 13.38 9.49 4.44
N ILE A 13 12.91 8.27 4.67
CA ILE A 13 12.62 7.34 3.57
C ILE A 13 11.20 7.65 3.14
N THR A 14 11.00 8.85 2.60
CA THR A 14 9.96 9.04 1.60
C THR A 14 10.60 8.55 0.31
N ALA A 15 10.12 7.45 -0.25
CA ALA A 15 10.28 7.27 -1.69
C ALA A 15 9.59 8.48 -2.33
N GLU A 16 10.37 9.52 -2.64
CA GLU A 16 9.85 10.57 -3.50
C GLU A 16 9.39 9.87 -4.78
N PRO A 17 8.18 10.16 -5.29
CA PRO A 17 7.80 9.67 -6.61
C PRO A 17 8.91 10.10 -7.56
N SER A 18 9.50 9.13 -8.27
CA SER A 18 10.65 9.34 -9.15
C SER A 18 10.38 10.53 -10.07
N ALA A 19 11.00 11.67 -9.76
CA ALA A 19 10.96 12.87 -10.57
C ALA A 19 11.96 12.70 -11.72
N THR A 20 11.61 11.88 -12.71
CA THR A 20 12.19 11.99 -14.05
C THR A 20 11.22 12.81 -14.89
N GLY A 21 11.57 14.08 -15.06
CA GLY A 21 10.74 15.07 -15.73
C GLY A 21 10.49 14.75 -17.20
N ALA A 22 9.22 14.78 -17.58
CA ALA A 22 8.79 15.15 -18.92
C ALA A 22 7.89 16.37 -18.75
N ALA A 23 8.32 17.51 -19.28
CA ALA A 23 7.51 18.71 -19.37
C ALA A 23 6.27 18.39 -20.23
N GLY A 24 5.13 18.20 -19.57
CA GLY A 24 3.83 18.10 -20.23
C GLY A 24 3.37 19.49 -20.65
N LEU A 25 2.96 19.60 -21.92
CA LEU A 25 2.32 20.79 -22.51
C LEU A 25 1.18 21.32 -21.63
N PRO A 26 0.90 22.64 -21.64
CA PRO A 26 -0.20 23.21 -20.89
C PRO A 26 -1.53 22.84 -21.56
N GLY A 27 -2.17 21.80 -21.05
CA GLY A 27 -3.55 21.45 -21.37
C GLY A 27 -4.16 20.81 -20.14
N THR A 28 -5.21 21.44 -19.59
CA THR A 28 -6.38 20.94 -18.81
C THR A 28 -6.33 19.60 -18.05
N GLY A 29 -5.16 19.03 -17.77
CA GLY A 29 -4.95 17.69 -17.25
C GLY A 29 -4.46 17.74 -15.81
N ILE A 30 -5.02 16.84 -15.01
CA ILE A 30 -4.64 16.64 -13.62
C ILE A 30 -3.17 16.20 -13.57
N SER A 31 -2.36 16.88 -12.75
CA SER A 31 -0.95 16.53 -12.63
C SER A 31 -0.77 15.09 -12.09
N PRO A 32 0.26 14.33 -12.55
CA PRO A 32 0.51 12.98 -12.05
C PRO A 32 0.70 12.91 -10.53
N ARG A 33 1.29 13.96 -9.94
CA ARG A 33 1.48 14.06 -8.49
C ARG A 33 0.15 14.18 -7.76
N VAL A 34 -0.74 15.08 -8.19
CA VAL A 34 -2.07 15.25 -7.59
C VAL A 34 -2.88 13.96 -7.71
N ARG A 35 -2.87 13.33 -8.88
CA ARG A 35 -3.52 12.03 -9.09
C ARG A 35 -2.97 10.99 -8.12
N GLY A 36 -1.64 10.85 -8.04
CA GLY A 36 -0.99 9.87 -7.17
C GLY A 36 -1.38 10.06 -5.70
N THR A 37 -1.27 11.29 -5.19
CA THR A 37 -1.65 11.62 -3.81
C THR A 37 -3.11 11.31 -3.52
N LEU A 38 -4.03 11.65 -4.43
CA LEU A 38 -5.45 11.38 -4.23
C LEU A 38 -5.77 9.88 -4.26
N MET A 39 -5.14 9.12 -5.17
CA MET A 39 -5.31 7.67 -5.25
C MET A 39 -4.85 6.96 -3.97
N HIS A 40 -3.70 7.34 -3.41
CA HIS A 40 -3.25 6.82 -2.11
C HIS A 40 -4.25 7.13 -0.99
N ALA A 41 -4.69 8.39 -0.90
CA ALA A 41 -5.64 8.81 0.13
C ALA A 41 -6.99 8.09 0.02
N TRP A 42 -7.43 7.73 -1.19
CA TRP A 42 -8.63 6.91 -1.36
C TRP A 42 -8.39 5.43 -1.06
N LEU A 43 -7.27 4.87 -1.47
CA LEU A 43 -6.89 3.48 -1.13
C LEU A 43 -6.76 3.27 0.38
N GLU A 44 -6.31 4.28 1.13
CA GLU A 44 -6.29 4.28 2.61
C GLU A 44 -7.69 4.01 3.20
N THR A 45 -8.75 4.45 2.53
CA THR A 45 -10.12 4.25 3.01
C THR A 45 -10.67 2.84 2.76
N VAL A 46 -9.99 2.05 1.93
CA VAL A 46 -10.42 0.70 1.56
C VAL A 46 -9.93 -0.30 2.60
N GLU A 47 -10.81 -0.70 3.53
CA GLU A 47 -10.47 -1.79 4.44
C GLU A 47 -10.45 -3.14 3.70
N TRP A 48 -11.54 -3.54 3.07
CA TRP A 48 -11.61 -4.72 2.21
C TRP A 48 -12.59 -4.46 1.07
N LEU A 49 -12.27 -4.97 -0.11
CA LEU A 49 -13.26 -5.09 -1.18
C LEU A 49 -14.11 -6.35 -0.95
N PRO A 50 -15.42 -6.28 -1.23
CA PRO A 50 -16.30 -7.44 -1.16
C PRO A 50 -15.84 -8.47 -2.20
N ASP A 51 -16.13 -9.74 -1.96
CA ASP A 51 -15.94 -10.72 -3.02
C ASP A 51 -16.98 -10.55 -4.12
N ALA A 52 -16.69 -11.03 -5.33
CA ALA A 52 -17.56 -10.86 -6.49
C ALA A 52 -19.01 -11.37 -6.27
N ALA A 53 -19.20 -12.36 -5.40
CA ALA A 53 -20.52 -12.85 -5.01
C ALA A 53 -21.27 -11.87 -4.08
N GLU A 54 -20.57 -11.23 -3.15
CA GLU A 54 -21.15 -10.24 -2.21
C GLU A 54 -21.41 -8.89 -2.90
N ALA A 55 -20.54 -8.50 -3.84
CA ALA A 55 -20.69 -7.31 -4.65
C ALA A 55 -21.92 -7.34 -5.57
N ALA A 56 -22.42 -8.55 -5.91
CA ALA A 56 -23.58 -8.75 -6.77
C ALA A 56 -24.92 -8.68 -6.00
N GLU A 57 -24.93 -9.00 -4.71
CA GLU A 57 -26.15 -9.11 -3.90
C GLU A 57 -26.47 -7.86 -3.06
N ALA A 58 -25.48 -7.03 -2.77
CA ALA A 58 -25.68 -5.77 -2.09
C ALA A 58 -24.91 -4.68 -2.84
N GLY A 59 -25.47 -3.47 -2.95
CA GLY A 59 -24.74 -2.28 -3.43
C GLY A 59 -23.62 -1.84 -2.48
N VAL A 60 -22.89 -2.81 -1.92
CA VAL A 60 -21.88 -2.72 -0.89
C VAL A 60 -20.55 -2.96 -1.57
N GLY A 61 -19.60 -2.05 -1.32
CA GLY A 61 -18.19 -2.37 -1.44
C GLY A 61 -17.40 -1.61 -2.50
N LEU A 62 -17.78 -0.36 -2.77
CA LEU A 62 -16.84 0.65 -3.26
C LEU A 62 -16.76 1.78 -2.22
N PRO A 63 -15.64 2.50 -2.16
CA PRO A 63 -15.49 3.66 -1.27
C PRO A 63 -16.65 4.64 -1.45
N ASP A 64 -17.21 5.06 -0.31
CA ASP A 64 -18.31 6.01 -0.25
C ASP A 64 -17.94 7.28 -1.05
N GLU A 65 -18.84 7.65 -1.96
CA GLU A 65 -18.66 8.79 -2.85
C GLU A 65 -18.43 10.07 -2.07
N GLU A 66 -19.27 10.31 -1.06
CA GLU A 66 -19.21 11.52 -0.25
C GLU A 66 -17.88 11.60 0.47
N ARG A 67 -17.44 10.50 1.10
CA ARG A 67 -16.11 10.40 1.72
C ARG A 67 -14.98 10.67 0.73
N CYS A 68 -15.03 10.09 -0.47
CA CYS A 68 -13.99 10.30 -1.49
C CYS A 68 -13.91 11.76 -1.95
N LEU A 69 -15.05 12.40 -2.20
CA LEU A 69 -15.12 13.81 -2.60
C LEU A 69 -14.66 14.74 -1.47
N ASN A 70 -14.98 14.43 -0.21
CA ASN A 70 -14.49 15.17 0.95
C ASN A 70 -12.95 15.11 1.07
N ILE A 71 -12.34 13.94 0.83
CA ILE A 71 -10.88 13.79 0.79
C ILE A 71 -10.29 14.62 -0.35
N ALA A 72 -10.89 14.56 -1.54
CA ALA A 72 -10.44 15.34 -2.69
C ALA A 72 -10.49 16.85 -2.42
N ALA A 73 -11.56 17.33 -1.78
CA ALA A 73 -11.70 18.72 -1.37
C ALA A 73 -10.65 19.13 -0.33
N ALA A 74 -10.35 18.27 0.65
CA ALA A 74 -9.30 18.50 1.65
C ALA A 74 -7.89 18.59 1.03
N LEU A 75 -7.68 17.91 -0.10
CA LEU A 75 -6.46 17.98 -0.91
C LEU A 75 -6.49 19.09 -1.98
N PHE A 76 -7.50 19.97 -1.94
CA PHE A 76 -7.70 21.08 -2.88
C PHE A 76 -7.81 20.65 -4.35
N VAL A 77 -8.33 19.45 -4.60
CA VAL A 77 -8.59 18.96 -5.95
C VAL A 77 -9.91 19.57 -6.46
N PRO A 78 -9.95 20.18 -7.66
CA PRO A 78 -11.17 20.76 -8.21
C PRO A 78 -12.30 19.72 -8.35
N PRO A 79 -13.57 20.05 -8.07
CA PRO A 79 -14.67 19.08 -8.09
C PRO A 79 -14.78 18.25 -9.38
N ALA A 80 -14.75 18.90 -10.55
CA ALA A 80 -14.81 18.20 -11.84
C ALA A 80 -13.63 17.21 -12.04
N ALA A 81 -12.44 17.54 -11.53
CA ALA A 81 -11.29 16.65 -11.58
C ALA A 81 -11.43 15.48 -10.59
N ALA A 82 -11.98 15.75 -9.40
CA ALA A 82 -12.25 14.72 -8.40
C ALA A 82 -13.30 13.71 -8.90
N GLU A 83 -14.39 14.17 -9.52
CA GLU A 83 -15.42 13.32 -10.12
C GLU A 83 -14.83 12.41 -11.21
N GLN A 84 -14.02 12.96 -12.11
CA GLN A 84 -13.33 12.18 -13.14
C GLN A 84 -12.43 11.10 -12.53
N LEU A 85 -11.57 11.49 -11.58
CA LEU A 85 -10.65 10.55 -10.92
C LEU A 85 -11.39 9.51 -10.09
N LEU A 86 -12.53 9.85 -9.50
CA LEU A 86 -13.33 8.90 -8.73
C LEU A 86 -13.89 7.82 -9.65
N SER A 87 -14.33 8.19 -10.86
CA SER A 87 -14.72 7.20 -11.87
C SER A 87 -13.54 6.28 -12.23
N ASP A 88 -12.36 6.85 -12.48
CA ASP A 88 -11.16 6.07 -12.78
C ASP A 88 -10.78 5.14 -11.63
N PHE A 89 -10.89 5.61 -10.39
CA PHE A 89 -10.59 4.86 -9.18
C PHE A 89 -11.54 3.67 -9.01
N ARG A 90 -12.84 3.88 -9.22
CA ARG A 90 -13.83 2.78 -9.20
C ARG A 90 -13.54 1.74 -10.27
N HIS A 91 -13.16 2.15 -11.47
CA HIS A 91 -12.74 1.20 -12.51
C HIS A 91 -11.48 0.43 -12.08
N LEU A 92 -10.51 1.10 -11.48
CA LEU A 92 -9.29 0.50 -10.97
C LEU A 92 -9.56 -0.56 -9.90
N LEU A 93 -10.47 -0.32 -8.95
CA LEU A 93 -10.82 -1.28 -7.90
C LEU A 93 -11.47 -2.57 -8.44
N ASN A 94 -12.09 -2.49 -9.63
CA ASN A 94 -12.69 -3.65 -10.29
C ASN A 94 -11.70 -4.44 -11.16
N ARG A 95 -10.45 -3.98 -11.29
CA ARG A 95 -9.44 -4.71 -12.06
C ARG A 95 -8.98 -5.95 -11.26
N PRO A 96 -8.80 -7.13 -11.90
CA PRO A 96 -8.58 -8.38 -11.17
C PRO A 96 -7.40 -8.38 -10.19
N GLY A 97 -6.26 -7.83 -10.56
CA GLY A 97 -5.07 -7.80 -9.71
C GLY A 97 -5.26 -6.92 -8.48
N THR A 98 -5.79 -5.72 -8.69
CA THR A 98 -6.11 -4.72 -7.67
C THR A 98 -7.18 -5.25 -6.73
N HIS A 99 -8.26 -5.81 -7.27
CA HIS A 99 -9.33 -6.41 -6.50
C HIS A 99 -8.81 -7.55 -5.62
N SER A 100 -7.99 -8.44 -6.20
CA SER A 100 -7.39 -9.55 -5.47
C SER A 100 -6.50 -9.06 -4.32
N ALA A 101 -5.69 -8.01 -4.54
CA ALA A 101 -4.82 -7.45 -3.50
C ALA A 101 -5.57 -6.84 -2.31
N LEU A 102 -6.81 -6.39 -2.53
CA LEU A 102 -7.66 -5.74 -1.54
C LEU A 102 -8.83 -6.62 -1.05
N SER A 103 -8.91 -7.88 -1.50
CA SER A 103 -9.91 -8.85 -1.03
C SER A 103 -9.43 -9.54 0.24
N ARG A 104 -10.30 -9.59 1.25
CA ARG A 104 -10.04 -10.28 2.51
C ARG A 104 -9.77 -11.77 2.30
N ASP A 105 -10.48 -12.33 1.33
CA ASP A 105 -10.55 -13.74 1.06
C ASP A 105 -9.28 -14.21 0.34
N GLN A 106 -8.79 -13.41 -0.62
CA GLN A 106 -7.50 -13.65 -1.26
C GLN A 106 -6.35 -13.49 -0.26
N GLN A 107 -6.48 -12.56 0.68
CA GLN A 107 -5.48 -12.34 1.71
C GLN A 107 -5.26 -13.57 2.60
N TRP A 108 -6.33 -14.26 3.01
CA TRP A 108 -6.23 -15.51 3.77
C TRP A 108 -5.46 -16.62 3.05
N ARG A 109 -5.39 -16.57 1.72
CA ARG A 109 -4.75 -17.59 0.88
C ARG A 109 -3.24 -17.34 0.70
N LEU A 110 -2.72 -16.21 1.17
CA LEU A 110 -1.30 -15.88 1.04
C LEU A 110 -0.40 -16.91 1.73
N PRO A 111 0.74 -17.31 1.12
CA PRO A 111 1.66 -18.28 1.72
C PRO A 111 2.10 -17.92 3.15
N ALA A 112 2.29 -16.62 3.43
CA ALA A 112 2.66 -16.13 4.76
C ALA A 112 1.63 -16.49 5.86
N PHE A 113 0.36 -16.71 5.48
CA PHE A 113 -0.76 -16.97 6.40
C PHE A 113 -1.19 -18.44 6.40
N GLN A 114 -0.73 -19.23 5.43
CA GLN A 114 -1.11 -20.64 5.30
C GLN A 114 -0.67 -21.45 6.52
N GLY A 115 -1.58 -22.29 7.02
CA GLY A 115 -1.32 -23.17 8.17
C GLY A 115 -1.20 -22.46 9.52
N LEU A 116 -1.41 -21.14 9.59
CA LEU A 116 -1.37 -20.38 10.84
C LEU A 116 -2.75 -20.25 11.51
N ALA A 117 -3.83 -20.28 10.73
CA ALA A 117 -5.19 -20.41 11.24
C ALA A 117 -5.49 -21.89 11.51
N ASN A 118 -5.35 -22.31 12.76
CA ASN A 118 -5.76 -23.67 13.17
C ASN A 118 -7.28 -23.73 13.33
N VAL A 119 -7.86 -24.91 13.10
CA VAL A 119 -9.28 -25.15 13.37
C VAL A 119 -9.57 -24.85 14.85
N GLY A 120 -10.36 -23.80 15.12
CA GLY A 120 -10.69 -23.33 16.46
C GLY A 120 -9.91 -22.11 16.98
N SER A 121 -9.07 -21.47 16.15
CA SER A 121 -8.48 -20.16 16.47
C SER A 121 -9.46 -19.01 16.25
N ASP A 122 -9.46 -18.01 17.13
CA ASP A 122 -10.13 -16.70 16.93
C ASP A 122 -9.30 -15.81 15.99
N ALA A 123 -8.68 -16.41 14.97
CA ALA A 123 -7.77 -15.73 14.08
C ALA A 123 -8.54 -14.79 13.15
N GLY A 124 -8.08 -13.54 13.06
CA GLY A 124 -8.69 -12.50 12.24
C GLY A 124 -7.65 -11.67 11.50
N LEU A 125 -8.08 -11.07 10.40
CA LEU A 125 -7.28 -10.09 9.66
C LEU A 125 -7.64 -8.68 10.11
N VAL A 126 -6.61 -7.89 10.43
CA VAL A 126 -6.69 -6.46 10.75
C VAL A 126 -5.90 -5.68 9.71
N VAL A 127 -6.47 -4.59 9.20
CA VAL A 127 -5.81 -3.68 8.26
C VAL A 127 -5.39 -2.41 9.01
N GLU A 128 -4.13 -2.06 8.92
CA GLU A 128 -3.61 -0.75 9.28
C GLU A 128 -3.15 -0.03 8.00
N ALA A 129 -3.86 1.03 7.61
CA ALA A 129 -3.47 1.89 6.49
C ALA A 129 -2.60 3.06 6.97
N GLU A 130 -1.69 3.54 6.11
CA GLU A 130 -0.79 4.66 6.38
C GLU A 130 -0.06 4.54 7.73
N ARG A 131 0.45 3.34 8.06
CA ARG A 131 1.06 3.03 9.35
C ARG A 131 2.45 3.66 9.44
N PRO A 132 2.68 4.69 10.29
CA PRO A 132 4.02 5.24 10.47
C PRO A 132 4.91 4.27 11.25
N PHE A 133 6.21 4.30 10.95
CA PHE A 133 7.21 3.62 11.75
C PHE A 133 8.47 4.47 11.93
N VAL A 134 9.18 4.20 13.01
CA VAL A 134 10.49 4.80 13.30
C VAL A 134 11.39 3.69 13.82
N ARG A 135 12.59 3.57 13.24
CA ARG A 135 13.60 2.59 13.61
C ARG A 135 14.97 3.24 13.71
N LYS A 136 15.81 2.71 14.61
CA LYS A 136 17.24 3.02 14.62
C LYS A 136 18.00 1.96 13.84
N ARG A 137 18.77 2.37 12.83
CA ARG A 137 19.64 1.49 12.03
C ARG A 137 21.03 2.13 11.93
N ASN A 138 22.06 1.41 12.37
CA ASN A 138 23.46 1.89 12.33
C ASN A 138 23.66 3.29 12.94
N GLY A 139 22.94 3.60 14.03
CA GLY A 139 22.99 4.91 14.69
C GLY A 139 22.17 6.02 14.00
N ALA A 140 21.59 5.77 12.83
CA ALA A 140 20.67 6.68 12.16
C ALA A 140 19.21 6.37 12.50
N VAL A 141 18.36 7.38 12.45
CA VAL A 141 16.91 7.21 12.55
C VAL A 141 16.33 7.11 11.14
N VAL A 142 15.69 5.97 10.88
CA VAL A 142 14.91 5.69 9.69
C VAL A 142 13.43 5.87 10.04
N GLN A 143 12.71 6.62 9.24
CA GLN A 143 11.27 6.82 9.38
C GLN A 143 10.59 6.71 8.01
N GLY A 144 9.37 6.19 8.01
CA GLY A 144 8.54 6.05 6.83
C GLY A 144 7.11 5.70 7.21
N THR A 145 6.29 5.48 6.19
CA THR A 145 4.89 5.11 6.32
C THR A 145 4.60 3.94 5.40
N ILE A 146 3.90 2.94 5.93
CA ILE A 146 3.48 1.76 5.17
C ILE A 146 2.07 2.03 4.66
N ASP A 147 1.88 2.03 3.34
CA ASP A 147 0.58 2.29 2.71
C ASP A 147 -0.51 1.36 3.26
N ARG A 148 -0.23 0.05 3.27
CA ARG A 148 -1.13 -0.96 3.81
C ARG A 148 -0.37 -2.08 4.50
N LEU A 149 -0.68 -2.28 5.78
CA LEU A 149 -0.22 -3.39 6.59
C LEU A 149 -1.43 -4.26 6.97
N VAL A 150 -1.42 -5.52 6.54
CA VAL A 150 -2.39 -6.50 7.00
C VAL A 150 -1.73 -7.39 8.04
N LEU A 151 -2.35 -7.48 9.22
CA LEU A 151 -1.92 -8.35 10.30
C LEU A 151 -2.87 -9.54 10.41
N LEU A 152 -2.31 -10.74 10.46
CA LEU A 152 -3.00 -11.91 10.97
C LEU A 152 -2.85 -11.93 12.48
N VAL A 153 -3.96 -11.79 13.20
CA VAL A 153 -4.01 -11.71 14.66
C VAL A 153 -4.72 -12.95 15.19
N ASP A 154 -4.07 -13.70 16.07
CA ASP A 154 -4.68 -14.80 16.81
C ASP A 154 -4.64 -14.47 18.31
N ARG A 155 -5.79 -14.57 18.98
CA ARG A 155 -5.95 -14.25 20.43
C ARG A 155 -5.33 -12.89 20.82
N GLY A 156 -5.54 -11.89 19.95
CA GLY A 156 -5.03 -10.53 20.14
C GLY A 156 -3.53 -10.34 19.91
N GLN A 157 -2.81 -11.36 19.41
CA GLN A 157 -1.39 -11.29 19.07
C GLN A 157 -1.18 -11.38 17.56
N PRO A 158 -0.47 -10.42 16.94
CA PRO A 158 -0.04 -10.53 15.56
C PRO A 158 0.93 -11.72 15.38
N ILE A 159 0.61 -12.64 14.46
CA ILE A 159 1.39 -13.86 14.21
C ILE A 159 1.99 -13.93 12.81
N ALA A 160 1.45 -13.15 11.87
CA ALA A 160 1.97 -12.95 10.52
C ALA A 160 1.51 -11.59 9.97
N ALA A 161 2.17 -11.12 8.91
CA ALA A 161 1.80 -9.89 8.23
C ALA A 161 1.98 -9.96 6.71
N ASP A 162 1.32 -9.05 6.02
CA ASP A 162 1.53 -8.76 4.62
C ASP A 162 1.55 -7.24 4.45
N ILE A 163 2.55 -6.76 3.73
CA ILE A 163 2.76 -5.35 3.45
C ILE A 163 2.47 -5.14 1.97
N VAL A 164 1.54 -4.25 1.66
CA VAL A 164 1.24 -3.83 0.29
C VAL A 164 1.59 -2.37 0.14
N ASP A 165 2.41 -2.07 -0.86
CA ASP A 165 2.82 -0.73 -1.21
C ASP A 165 2.27 -0.41 -2.61
N PHE A 166 1.53 0.69 -2.71
CA PHE A 166 0.78 1.08 -3.90
C PHE A 166 1.66 1.94 -4.81
N LYS A 167 1.58 1.71 -6.12
CA LYS A 167 2.31 2.50 -7.12
C LYS A 167 1.40 2.94 -8.25
N THR A 168 1.35 4.26 -8.44
CA THR A 168 0.54 4.95 -9.44
C THR A 168 1.36 5.36 -10.68
N ASP A 169 2.61 4.90 -10.75
CA ASP A 169 3.54 5.14 -11.84
C ASP A 169 2.93 4.77 -13.20
N ARG A 170 3.06 5.68 -14.17
CA ARG A 170 2.64 5.41 -15.54
C ARG A 170 3.45 4.26 -16.15
N PHE A 171 2.73 3.37 -16.81
CA PHE A 171 3.30 2.27 -17.57
C PHE A 171 3.63 2.71 -19.01
N PHE A 172 4.83 2.37 -19.48
CA PHE A 172 5.26 2.58 -20.86
C PHE A 172 6.16 1.44 -21.33
N GLY A 173 6.00 1.01 -22.58
CA GLY A 173 6.89 0.03 -23.21
C GLY A 173 6.57 -1.42 -22.86
N ASP A 174 7.61 -2.21 -22.59
CA ASP A 174 7.48 -3.64 -22.28
C ASP A 174 7.03 -3.86 -20.83
N ARG A 175 5.95 -4.64 -20.65
CA ARG A 175 5.33 -4.89 -19.33
C ARG A 175 6.27 -5.58 -18.36
N GLN A 176 6.94 -6.63 -18.81
CA GLN A 176 7.77 -7.45 -17.93
C GLN A 176 8.99 -6.67 -17.46
N ARG A 177 9.66 -5.97 -18.38
CA ARG A 177 10.80 -5.12 -18.06
C ARG A 177 10.43 -3.99 -17.11
N TRP A 178 9.30 -3.31 -17.36
CA TRP A 178 8.85 -2.23 -16.50
C TRP A 178 8.57 -2.73 -15.07
N ILE A 179 7.92 -3.89 -14.92
CA ILE A 179 7.69 -4.53 -13.61
C ILE A 179 9.02 -4.80 -12.89
N GLN A 180 9.99 -5.41 -13.59
CA GLN A 180 11.31 -5.71 -13.01
C GLN A 180 12.04 -4.45 -12.54
N GLU A 181 11.98 -3.37 -13.33
CA GLU A 181 12.55 -2.08 -12.97
C GLU A 181 11.87 -1.51 -11.70
N LYS A 182 10.54 -1.62 -11.56
CA LYS A 182 9.83 -1.18 -10.34
C LYS A 182 10.20 -2.01 -9.12
N VAL A 183 10.32 -3.33 -9.24
CA VAL A 183 10.79 -4.20 -8.15
C VAL A 183 12.21 -3.82 -7.72
N ALA A 184 13.11 -3.55 -8.67
CA ALA A 184 14.48 -3.16 -8.35
C ALA A 184 14.55 -1.80 -7.62
N VAL A 185 13.66 -0.86 -7.97
CA VAL A 185 13.59 0.47 -7.35
C VAL A 185 12.97 0.41 -5.94
N TYR A 186 11.85 -0.28 -5.75
CA TYR A 186 11.08 -0.25 -4.49
C TYR A 186 11.38 -1.41 -3.53
N GLY A 187 11.97 -2.51 -4.02
CA GLY A 187 12.30 -3.68 -3.21
C GLY A 187 13.13 -3.38 -1.95
N PRO A 188 14.19 -2.55 -2.01
CA PRO A 188 14.96 -2.18 -0.81
C PRO A 188 14.11 -1.49 0.27
N GLN A 189 13.16 -0.65 -0.12
CA GLN A 189 12.27 0.03 0.83
C GLN A 189 11.29 -0.96 1.47
N LEU A 190 10.72 -1.89 0.70
CA LEU A 190 9.85 -2.93 1.23
C LEU A 190 10.58 -3.84 2.22
N GLN A 191 11.87 -4.12 2.01
CA GLN A 191 12.68 -4.85 2.98
C GLN A 191 12.83 -4.07 4.30
N GLU A 192 12.99 -2.75 4.25
CA GLU A 192 12.98 -1.92 5.48
C GLU A 192 11.63 -1.98 6.20
N TYR A 193 10.52 -1.99 5.46
CA TYR A 193 9.19 -2.12 6.04
C TYR A 193 9.03 -3.49 6.71
N ARG A 194 9.50 -4.56 6.07
CA ARG A 194 9.50 -5.92 6.63
C ARG A 194 10.29 -5.99 7.93
N GLU A 195 11.51 -5.47 7.96
CA GLU A 195 12.33 -5.40 9.17
C GLU A 195 11.64 -4.58 10.28
N ALA A 196 11.05 -3.44 9.92
CA ALA A 196 10.33 -2.59 10.87
C ALA A 196 9.11 -3.30 11.47
N VAL A 197 8.29 -3.96 10.65
CA VAL A 197 7.12 -4.73 11.10
C VAL A 197 7.56 -5.91 11.97
N SER A 198 8.62 -6.63 11.57
CA SER A 198 9.16 -7.73 12.37
C SER A 198 9.54 -7.25 13.78
N HIS A 199 10.25 -6.13 13.87
CA HIS A 199 10.67 -5.59 15.16
C HIS A 199 9.50 -5.04 15.99
N CYS A 200 8.60 -4.27 15.37
CA CYS A 200 7.48 -3.61 16.06
C CYS A 200 6.44 -4.60 16.58
N PHE A 201 6.14 -5.63 15.80
CA PHE A 201 5.08 -6.60 16.11
C PHE A 201 5.62 -7.96 16.59
N ARG A 202 6.95 -8.13 16.64
CA ARG A 202 7.63 -9.38 17.04
C ARG A 202 7.22 -10.58 16.18
N ILE A 203 6.95 -10.33 14.91
CA ILE A 203 6.64 -11.36 13.91
C ILE A 203 7.95 -11.79 13.25
N PRO A 204 8.26 -13.10 13.15
CA PRO A 204 9.42 -13.56 12.38
C PRO A 204 9.34 -13.04 10.94
N GLU A 205 10.45 -12.61 10.34
CA GLU A 205 10.45 -12.09 8.97
C GLU A 205 9.89 -13.10 7.97
N GLN A 206 10.09 -14.41 8.21
CA GLN A 206 9.51 -15.52 7.44
C GLN A 206 8.00 -15.64 7.59
N ARG A 207 7.33 -14.74 8.30
CA ARG A 207 5.86 -14.65 8.36
C ARG A 207 5.37 -13.28 7.91
N ILE A 208 6.23 -12.53 7.23
CA ILE A 208 5.93 -11.22 6.68
C ILE A 208 6.20 -11.27 5.19
N SER A 209 5.15 -11.10 4.40
CA SER A 209 5.23 -10.94 2.95
C SER A 209 5.24 -9.45 2.58
N THR A 210 5.87 -9.13 1.45
CA THR A 210 5.91 -7.76 0.91
C THR A 210 5.55 -7.77 -0.56
N ARG A 211 4.58 -6.94 -0.95
CA ARG A 211 4.03 -6.89 -2.30
C ARG A 211 3.97 -5.45 -2.81
N LEU A 212 4.29 -5.28 -4.09
CA LEU A 212 4.01 -4.07 -4.83
C LEU A 212 2.70 -4.25 -5.60
N LEU A 213 1.76 -3.34 -5.42
CA LEU A 213 0.59 -3.25 -6.29
C LEU A 213 0.82 -2.13 -7.31
N LEU A 214 1.13 -2.53 -8.54
CA LEU A 214 1.38 -1.65 -9.67
C LEU A 214 0.05 -1.32 -10.35
N LEU A 215 -0.59 -0.24 -9.92
CA LEU A 215 -1.98 0.09 -10.23
C LEU A 215 -2.25 0.27 -11.74
N GLU A 216 -1.33 0.90 -12.46
CA GLU A 216 -1.46 1.06 -13.92
C GLU A 216 -1.40 -0.28 -14.66
N ALA A 217 -0.51 -1.18 -14.22
CA ALA A 217 -0.35 -2.50 -14.82
C ALA A 217 -1.37 -3.54 -14.33
N ASP A 218 -2.10 -3.26 -13.25
CA ASP A 218 -2.92 -4.22 -12.50
C ASP A 218 -2.18 -5.50 -12.15
N GLU A 219 -0.97 -5.31 -11.62
CA GLU A 219 -0.08 -6.41 -11.27
C GLU A 219 0.28 -6.32 -9.79
N VAL A 220 0.19 -7.47 -9.12
CA VAL A 220 0.67 -7.66 -7.76
C VAL A 220 1.98 -8.44 -7.84
N VAL A 221 3.05 -7.85 -7.35
CA VAL A 221 4.39 -8.42 -7.45
C VAL A 221 4.93 -8.66 -6.06
N GLU A 222 5.16 -9.93 -5.73
CA GLU A 222 5.84 -10.29 -4.50
C GLU A 222 7.33 -9.91 -4.61
N THR A 223 7.81 -9.19 -3.60
CA THR A 223 9.20 -8.70 -3.55
C THR A 223 10.05 -9.50 -2.59
N CYS A 224 9.43 -10.23 -1.67
CA CYS A 224 10.05 -11.20 -0.79
C CYS A 224 9.08 -12.35 -0.55
N ALA A 225 9.39 -13.52 -1.11
CA ALA A 225 8.65 -14.74 -0.83
C ALA A 225 8.96 -15.22 0.60
N VAL A 226 7.92 -15.67 1.29
CA VAL A 226 8.07 -16.48 2.49
C VAL A 226 8.42 -17.91 2.06
N HIS A 227 9.56 -18.43 2.54
CA HIS A 227 10.02 -19.80 2.31
C HIS A 227 9.87 -20.65 3.57
#